data_AF-A0A8B7AS58-F1
#
_entry.id   AF-A0A8B7AS58-F1
#
_cell.length_a   1.000
_cell.length_b   1.000
_cell.length_c   1.000
_cell.angle_alpha   90.00
_cell.angle_beta   90.00
_cell.angle_gamma   90.00
#
_symmetry.space_group_name_H-M   'P 1'
#
loop_
_entity.id
_entity.type
_entity.pdbx_description
1 polymer ?
#
loop_
_entity_poly.entity_id
_entity_poly.type
_entity_poly.pdbx_seq_one_letter_code
_entity_poly.pdbx_strand_id
1 'polypeptide(L)'
;MVAPTASHVEVRARTSYIFPSPAFLSPFGAGSTPANMVNVPKTRRTFCKKCGKHQPHKVTQYKKGKDSLYAQGKRRYDRKQSGYGGQTKPIFRKKVSDNCY
;
A
#
# COMPACT_ATOMS: atom_id res chain seq x y z
N MET A 1 6.78 -34.95 36.13
CA MET A 1 7.67 -35.38 35.03
C MET A 1 7.18 -34.76 33.74
N VAL A 2 8.13 -34.25 32.96
CA VAL A 2 7.98 -33.32 31.84
C VAL A 2 7.21 -33.94 30.67
N ALA A 3 6.27 -33.18 30.10
CA ALA A 3 5.57 -33.51 28.84
C ALA A 3 6.49 -33.25 27.62
N PRO A 4 6.25 -33.94 26.49
CA PRO A 4 7.30 -34.42 25.60
C PRO A 4 7.82 -33.39 24.59
N THR A 5 9.11 -33.51 24.28
CA THR A 5 9.72 -33.00 23.05
C THR A 5 9.41 -33.96 21.90
N ALA A 6 8.75 -33.47 20.86
CA ALA A 6 8.82 -34.10 19.54
C ALA A 6 8.60 -33.03 18.47
N SER A 7 9.73 -32.54 17.96
CA SER A 7 9.85 -32.02 16.61
C SER A 7 9.28 -33.04 15.62
N HIS A 8 8.26 -32.67 14.85
CA HIS A 8 8.05 -33.33 13.56
C HIS A 8 7.53 -32.33 12.55
N VAL A 9 8.37 -32.17 11.53
CA VAL A 9 8.17 -31.40 10.31
C VAL A 9 7.05 -32.03 9.48
N GLU A 10 6.11 -31.19 9.09
CA GLU A 10 5.27 -31.22 7.87
C GLU A 10 5.19 -32.53 7.05
N VAL A 11 3.99 -33.13 6.98
CA VAL A 11 3.59 -33.96 5.83
C VAL A 11 2.21 -33.51 5.33
N ARG A 12 2.27 -32.95 4.12
CA ARG A 12 1.20 -32.53 3.20
C ARG A 12 0.00 -33.48 3.17
N ALA A 13 -1.19 -32.97 3.50
CA ALA A 13 -2.43 -33.50 2.94
C ALA A 13 -2.61 -32.92 1.52
N ARG A 14 -2.16 -33.66 0.51
CA ARG A 14 -2.56 -33.44 -0.89
C ARG A 14 -4.05 -33.77 -1.02
N THR A 15 -4.89 -32.75 -1.06
CA THR A 15 -6.22 -32.83 -1.65
C THR A 15 -6.57 -31.50 -2.30
N SER A 16 -6.35 -31.41 -3.60
CA SER A 16 -7.18 -30.64 -4.54
C SER A 16 -6.65 -30.87 -5.96
N TYR A 17 -7.33 -31.79 -6.64
CA TYR A 17 -7.69 -31.72 -8.06
C TYR A 17 -7.24 -30.43 -8.76
N ILE A 18 -6.30 -30.59 -9.68
CA ILE A 18 -5.87 -29.56 -10.62
C ILE A 18 -7.05 -29.29 -11.56
N PHE A 19 -7.73 -28.15 -11.40
CA PHE A 19 -8.58 -27.62 -12.45
C PHE A 19 -7.69 -27.05 -13.56
N PRO A 20 -7.79 -27.52 -14.82
CA PRO A 20 -7.08 -26.92 -15.92
C PRO A 20 -7.58 -25.48 -16.11
N SER A 21 -6.66 -24.55 -15.93
CA SER A 21 -6.83 -23.11 -16.09
C SER A 21 -7.40 -22.79 -17.48
N PRO A 22 -8.60 -22.18 -17.61
CA PRO A 22 -8.99 -21.55 -18.85
C PRO A 22 -8.26 -20.21 -18.93
N ALA A 23 -7.37 -20.09 -19.92
CA ALA A 23 -6.70 -18.85 -20.28
C ALA A 23 -7.74 -17.78 -20.68
N PHE A 24 -8.23 -17.02 -19.71
CA PHE A 24 -8.94 -15.77 -19.97
C PHE A 24 -7.88 -14.68 -20.17
N LEU A 25 -7.32 -14.64 -21.38
CA LEU A 25 -6.66 -13.45 -21.90
C LEU A 25 -7.70 -12.34 -21.93
N SER A 26 -7.71 -11.50 -20.88
CA SER A 26 -8.45 -10.26 -20.86
C SER A 26 -7.54 -9.15 -21.36
N PRO A 27 -7.71 -8.64 -22.60
CA PRO A 27 -7.03 -7.45 -23.05
C PRO A 27 -7.89 -6.25 -22.65
N PHE A 28 -7.97 -5.94 -21.36
CA PHE A 28 -8.54 -4.66 -20.94
C PHE A 28 -7.42 -3.80 -20.36
N GLY A 29 -6.79 -3.07 -21.29
CA GLY A 29 -6.09 -1.85 -20.96
C GLY A 29 -7.04 -0.91 -20.22
N ALA A 30 -6.68 -0.57 -19.00
CA ALA A 30 -7.21 0.60 -18.32
C ALA A 30 -6.01 1.46 -17.95
N GLY A 31 -5.57 2.27 -18.91
CA GLY A 31 -4.82 3.49 -18.60
C GLY A 31 -5.72 4.34 -17.72
N SER A 32 -5.53 4.25 -16.41
CA SER A 32 -6.26 5.05 -15.43
C SER A 32 -5.99 6.52 -15.70
N THR A 33 -6.97 7.21 -16.30
CA THR A 33 -6.95 8.67 -16.41
C THR A 33 -7.35 9.23 -15.04
N PRO A 34 -6.44 9.90 -14.30
CA PRO A 34 -6.84 10.56 -13.07
C PRO A 34 -7.74 11.74 -13.44
N ALA A 35 -9.04 11.60 -13.17
CA ALA A 35 -9.97 12.72 -13.17
C ALA A 35 -9.49 13.75 -12.13
N ASN A 36 -8.99 14.90 -12.59
CA ASN A 36 -8.69 16.04 -11.73
C ASN A 36 -9.13 17.32 -12.46
N MET A 37 -10.03 18.07 -11.82
CA MET A 37 -10.71 19.28 -12.32
C MET A 37 -9.80 20.53 -12.42
N VAL A 38 -8.50 20.36 -12.71
CA VAL A 38 -7.59 21.48 -13.03
C VAL A 38 -6.54 20.99 -14.03
N ASN A 39 -6.39 21.71 -15.15
CA ASN A 39 -5.38 21.41 -16.17
C ASN A 39 -3.99 21.92 -15.74
N VAL A 40 -3.04 21.00 -15.51
CA VAL A 40 -1.64 21.32 -15.16
C VAL A 40 -0.73 20.85 -16.30
N PRO A 41 0.23 21.68 -16.77
CA PRO A 41 1.11 21.29 -17.87
C PRO A 41 2.03 20.12 -17.46
N LYS A 42 2.24 19.16 -18.38
CA LYS A 42 3.08 17.98 -18.18
C LYS A 42 4.57 18.33 -17.98
N THR A 43 4.99 19.51 -18.42
CA THR A 43 6.34 20.05 -18.25
C THR A 43 6.28 21.51 -17.80
N ARG A 44 7.13 21.91 -16.85
CA ARG A 44 7.24 23.31 -16.37
C ARG A 44 8.71 23.71 -16.25
N ARG A 45 9.08 24.91 -16.73
CA ARG A 45 10.41 25.48 -16.46
C ARG A 45 10.44 26.04 -15.05
N THR A 46 11.23 25.42 -14.17
CA THR A 46 11.39 25.87 -12.78
C THR A 46 12.84 25.79 -12.35
N PHE A 47 13.18 26.51 -11.29
CA PHE A 47 14.51 26.45 -10.70
C PHE A 47 14.78 25.07 -10.09
N CYS A 48 15.86 24.42 -10.52
CA CYS A 48 16.34 23.20 -9.89
C CYS A 48 17.33 23.54 -8.78
N LYS A 49 16.98 23.26 -7.52
CA LYS A 49 17.84 23.52 -6.36
C LYS A 49 19.20 22.81 -6.43
N LYS A 50 19.28 21.64 -7.06
CA LYS A 50 20.53 20.87 -7.21
C LYS A 50 21.43 21.40 -8.34
N CYS A 51 20.85 21.97 -9.39
CA CYS A 51 21.58 22.38 -10.58
C CYS A 51 21.83 23.90 -10.64
N GLY A 52 21.23 24.69 -9.75
CA GLY A 52 21.41 26.14 -9.69
C GLY A 52 20.83 26.91 -10.88
N LYS A 53 20.01 26.29 -11.73
CA LYS A 53 19.48 26.89 -12.96
C LYS A 53 18.04 26.45 -13.25
N HIS A 54 17.35 27.23 -14.08
CA HIS A 54 16.00 26.94 -14.54
C HIS A 54 16.00 25.89 -15.65
N GLN A 55 15.41 24.74 -15.38
CA GLN A 55 15.32 23.62 -16.32
C GLN A 55 13.85 23.20 -16.52
N PRO A 56 13.52 22.58 -17.66
CA PRO A 56 12.23 21.94 -17.83
C PRO A 56 12.14 20.68 -16.95
N HIS A 57 11.15 20.63 -16.05
CA HIS A 57 10.87 19.47 -15.21
C HIS A 57 9.56 18.81 -15.63
N LYS A 58 9.54 17.47 -15.60
CA LYS A 58 8.30 16.70 -15.76
C LYS A 58 7.47 16.81 -14.50
N VAL A 59 6.21 17.18 -14.65
CA VAL A 59 5.26 17.32 -13.54
C VAL A 59 4.42 16.06 -13.48
N THR A 60 4.41 15.41 -12.32
CA THR A 60 3.56 14.27 -12.01
C THR A 60 2.78 14.57 -10.74
N GLN A 61 1.57 14.01 -10.64
CA GLN A 61 0.82 14.09 -9.40
C GLN A 61 1.40 13.10 -8.39
N TYR A 62 1.81 13.60 -7.22
CA TYR A 62 2.19 12.72 -6.12
C TYR A 62 1.00 11.87 -5.67
N LYS A 63 1.26 10.59 -5.44
CA LYS A 63 0.31 9.66 -4.82
C LYS A 63 0.99 9.07 -3.60
N LYS A 64 0.24 8.99 -2.48
CA LYS A 64 0.73 8.31 -1.28
C LYS A 64 0.99 6.84 -1.63
N GLY A 65 2.20 6.36 -1.35
CA GLY A 65 2.55 4.95 -1.48
C GLY A 65 1.87 4.07 -0.42
N LYS A 66 2.01 2.76 -0.56
CA LYS A 66 1.58 1.81 0.48
C LYS A 66 2.44 2.02 1.73
N ASP A 67 1.81 1.99 2.91
CA ASP A 67 2.52 2.14 4.18
C ASP A 67 3.42 0.91 4.44
N SER A 68 4.65 1.13 4.94
CA SER A 68 5.62 0.06 5.21
C SER A 68 5.33 -0.68 6.53
N LEU A 69 5.41 -2.01 6.51
CA LEU A 69 5.19 -2.88 7.69
C LEU A 69 6.32 -2.78 8.73
N TYR A 70 7.56 -2.55 8.27
CA TYR A 70 8.74 -2.54 9.12
C TYR A 70 8.99 -1.19 9.80
N ALA A 71 8.20 -0.17 9.47
CA ALA A 71 8.24 1.12 10.14
C ALA A 71 8.04 0.94 11.65
N GLN A 72 8.83 1.66 12.46
CA GLN A 72 8.82 1.52 13.92
C GLN A 72 7.41 1.73 14.51
N GLY A 73 6.65 2.70 13.97
CA GLY A 73 5.28 2.97 14.38
C GLY A 73 4.33 1.80 14.13
N LYS A 74 4.45 1.14 12.96
CA LYS A 74 3.62 -0.02 12.61
C LYS A 74 3.95 -1.22 13.49
N ARG A 75 5.23 -1.55 13.66
CA ARG A 75 5.68 -2.65 14.54
C ARG A 75 5.19 -2.46 15.98
N ARG A 76 5.29 -1.24 16.50
CA ARG A 76 4.77 -0.89 17.83
C ARG A 76 3.25 -1.05 17.91
N TYR A 77 2.53 -0.64 16.87
CA TYR A 77 1.06 -0.75 16.83
C TYR A 77 0.61 -2.21 16.74
N ASP A 78 1.24 -3.04 15.91
CA ASP A 78 0.92 -4.47 15.79
C ASP A 78 1.11 -5.22 17.10
N ARG A 79 2.23 -5.00 17.79
CA ARG A 79 2.48 -5.59 19.11
C ARG A 79 1.51 -5.09 20.17
N LYS A 80 1.03 -3.85 20.06
CA LYS A 80 0.00 -3.32 20.96
C LYS A 80 -1.38 -3.91 20.64
N GLN A 81 -1.64 -4.18 19.37
CA GLN A 81 -2.94 -4.61 18.86
C GLN A 81 -3.17 -6.12 19.04
N SER A 82 -2.11 -6.92 19.22
CA SER A 82 -2.20 -8.35 19.50
C SER A 82 -2.71 -8.64 20.92
N GLY A 83 -3.55 -9.67 21.08
CA GLY A 83 -4.12 -10.11 22.35
C GLY A 83 -5.60 -9.75 22.49
N TYR A 84 -6.11 -9.88 23.72
CA TYR A 84 -7.49 -9.50 24.04
C TYR A 84 -7.56 -8.01 24.43
N GLY A 85 -8.69 -7.34 24.17
CA GLY A 85 -8.87 -5.92 24.50
C GLY A 85 -9.26 -5.02 23.31
N GLY A 86 -9.40 -5.57 22.11
CA GLY A 86 -9.96 -4.84 20.97
C GLY A 86 -9.05 -3.72 20.44
N GLN A 87 -9.65 -2.63 19.96
CA GLN A 87 -8.93 -1.54 19.28
C GLN A 87 -8.10 -0.69 20.26
N THR A 88 -6.78 -0.64 20.08
CA THR A 88 -5.87 -0.01 21.07
C THR A 88 -5.45 1.44 20.79
N LYS A 89 -5.84 1.98 19.63
CA LYS A 89 -5.59 3.36 19.21
C LYS A 89 -6.86 4.01 18.65
N PRO A 90 -7.11 5.29 18.94
CA PRO A 90 -8.32 5.96 18.49
C PRO A 90 -8.34 6.02 16.96
N ILE A 91 -9.48 5.65 16.38
CA ILE A 91 -9.77 5.83 14.95
C ILE A 91 -10.45 7.19 14.81
N PHE A 92 -9.96 8.02 13.90
CA PHE A 92 -10.60 9.29 13.58
C PHE A 92 -11.92 9.03 12.83
N ARG A 93 -13.06 9.23 13.51
CA ARG A 93 -14.40 8.91 12.98
C ARG A 93 -15.07 10.06 12.24
N LYS A 94 -14.91 11.28 12.75
CA LYS A 94 -15.54 12.48 12.16
C LYS A 94 -14.54 13.17 11.24
N LYS A 95 -14.54 12.76 9.98
CA LYS A 95 -13.73 13.40 8.95
C LYS A 95 -14.44 14.66 8.46
N VAL A 96 -13.91 15.82 8.79
CA VAL A 96 -14.26 17.08 8.12
C VAL A 96 -13.11 17.37 7.17
N SER A 97 -13.19 16.87 5.95
CA SER A 97 -12.15 17.09 4.95
C SER A 97 -12.75 17.12 3.56
N ASP A 98 -13.45 18.19 3.27
CA ASP A 98 -13.76 18.59 1.90
C ASP A 98 -13.17 19.99 1.81
N ASN A 99 -12.22 20.24 0.89
CA ASN A 99 -11.51 21.51 0.76
C ASN A 99 -12.46 22.71 0.92
N CYS A 100 -12.46 23.37 2.09
CA CYS A 100 -13.12 24.65 2.26
C CYS A 100 -12.17 25.70 1.68
N TYR A 101 -12.48 26.18 0.48
CA TYR A 101 -12.12 27.55 0.11
C TYR A 101 -13.01 28.52 0.88
#